data_AF-A0A1J3E459-F1
#
_entry.id   AF-A0A1J3E459-F1
#
_cell.length_a   1.000
_cell.length_b   1.000
_cell.length_c   1.000
_cell.angle_alpha   90.00
_cell.angle_beta   90.00
_cell.angle_gamma   90.00
#
_symmetry.space_group_name_H-M   'P 1'
#
loop_
_entity.id
_entity.type
_entity.pdbx_description
1 polymer ?
#
loop_
_entity_poly.entity_id
_entity_poly.type
_entity_poly.pdbx_seq_one_letter_code
_entity_poly.pdbx_strand_id
1 'polypeptide(L)'
;MEQTPRILSWRNMLVLSLAVNFSLILKILKGSGGNSLDRKAYVSIWPGVSTAVFGSSSLPSASCNYSEVEEDDDRIINLKFGDPTVYERYWQEMGEATTMMIPGWQSLSYFSDNNNNLCWFLEPELDKEIVRMHKVVGNAVTQDRFIVVGTGSTQLYQAALYALSPHDDSGPINVVSAAPYFSSYPLVT
;
A
#
# COMPACT_ATOMS: atom_id res chain seq x y z
N MET A 1 1.36 -3.99 43.86
CA MET A 1 2.14 -5.14 43.35
C MET A 1 1.18 -5.93 42.46
N GLU A 2 0.97 -5.47 41.23
CA GLU A 2 0.00 -6.08 40.31
C GLU A 2 0.69 -7.10 39.41
N GLN A 3 0.12 -8.30 39.35
CA GLN A 3 0.64 -9.44 38.62
C GLN A 3 0.26 -9.32 37.14
N THR A 4 1.26 -9.13 36.27
CA THR A 4 1.11 -9.28 34.82
C THR A 4 0.67 -10.70 34.48
N PRO A 5 -0.35 -10.92 33.64
CA PRO A 5 -0.82 -12.26 33.29
C PRO A 5 0.30 -13.02 32.55
N ARG A 6 0.63 -14.22 33.05
CA ARG A 6 1.69 -15.13 32.55
C ARG A 6 1.35 -15.78 31.20
N ILE A 7 0.85 -15.02 30.23
CA ILE A 7 0.47 -15.54 28.90
C ILE A 7 1.51 -15.22 27.82
N LEU A 8 2.37 -14.21 28.03
CA LEU A 8 3.52 -13.94 27.15
C LEU A 8 4.84 -14.33 27.82
N SER A 9 5.11 -15.63 27.92
CA SER A 9 6.49 -16.11 28.15
C SER A 9 7.26 -16.05 26.83
N TRP A 10 8.57 -15.78 26.87
CA TRP A 10 9.46 -15.80 25.69
C TRP A 10 9.36 -17.09 24.87
N ARG A 11 9.03 -18.20 25.54
CA ARG A 11 8.74 -19.50 24.92
C ARG A 11 7.52 -19.45 24.00
N ASN A 12 6.49 -18.69 24.35
CA ASN A 12 5.28 -18.54 23.55
C ASN A 12 5.53 -17.67 22.32
N MET A 13 6.39 -16.66 22.42
CA MET A 13 6.79 -15.80 21.28
C MET A 13 7.63 -16.56 20.26
N LEU A 14 8.55 -17.41 20.73
CA LEU A 14 9.35 -18.26 19.84
C LEU A 14 8.46 -19.28 19.12
N VAL A 15 7.54 -19.95 19.83
CA VAL A 15 6.58 -20.89 19.24
C VAL A 15 5.67 -20.19 18.22
N LEU A 16 5.22 -18.96 18.50
CA LEU A 16 4.42 -18.17 17.56
C LEU A 16 5.22 -17.80 16.31
N SER A 17 6.47 -17.34 16.45
CA SER A 17 7.33 -17.01 15.30
C SER A 17 7.66 -18.23 14.44
N LEU A 18 7.90 -19.40 15.08
CA LEU A 18 8.14 -20.66 14.40
C LEU A 18 6.88 -21.12 13.66
N ALA A 19 5.70 -21.02 14.29
CA ALA A 19 4.44 -21.42 13.67
C ALA A 19 4.09 -20.57 12.44
N VAL A 20 4.31 -19.25 12.51
CA VAL A 20 4.06 -18.33 11.38
C VAL A 20 5.05 -18.59 10.23
N ASN A 21 6.33 -18.76 10.54
CA ASN A 21 7.34 -19.06 9.52
C ASN A 21 7.15 -20.46 8.91
N PHE A 22 6.76 -21.46 9.71
CA PHE A 22 6.54 -22.83 9.23
C PHE A 22 5.28 -22.96 8.38
N SER A 23 4.20 -22.24 8.71
CA SER A 23 2.99 -22.22 7.87
C SER A 23 3.22 -21.56 6.52
N LEU A 24 4.10 -20.56 6.43
CA LEU A 24 4.56 -19.98 5.17
C LEU A 24 5.38 -20.99 4.35
N ILE A 25 6.33 -21.69 4.99
CA ILE A 25 7.17 -22.71 4.34
C ILE A 25 6.33 -23.92 3.89
N LEU A 26 5.34 -24.35 4.67
CA LEU A 26 4.46 -25.46 4.30
C LEU A 26 3.58 -25.10 3.09
N LYS A 27 3.15 -23.84 2.99
CA LYS A 27 2.37 -23.33 1.85
C LYS A 27 3.20 -23.27 0.57
N ILE A 28 4.51 -23.03 0.70
CA ILE A 28 5.48 -23.08 -0.40
C ILE A 28 5.79 -24.54 -0.80
N LEU A 29 5.99 -25.43 0.18
CA LEU A 29 6.30 -26.85 -0.07
C LEU A 29 5.12 -27.66 -0.61
N LYS A 30 3.88 -27.28 -0.27
CA LYS A 30 2.66 -27.96 -0.73
C LYS A 30 2.17 -27.46 -2.10
N GLY A 31 2.89 -26.53 -2.71
CA GLY A 31 2.61 -26.00 -4.05
C GLY A 31 3.32 -26.76 -5.17
N SER A 32 3.02 -28.05 -5.34
CA SER A 32 3.24 -28.76 -6.62
C SER A 32 2.50 -30.11 -6.59
N GLY A 33 1.41 -30.22 -7.37
CA GLY A 33 0.65 -31.46 -7.52
C GLY A 33 -0.85 -31.20 -7.70
N GLY A 34 -1.28 -31.08 -8.94
CA GLY A 34 -2.69 -30.86 -9.29
C GLY A 34 -3.58 -32.08 -9.04
N ASN A 35 -4.88 -31.83 -8.86
CA ASN A 35 -5.96 -32.55 -9.54
C ASN A 35 -7.28 -31.78 -9.42
N SER A 36 -7.95 -31.71 -10.56
CA SER A 36 -9.26 -31.10 -10.81
C SER A 36 -10.39 -31.88 -10.14
N LEU A 37 -11.28 -31.19 -9.42
CA LEU A 37 -12.75 -31.29 -9.57
C LEU A 37 -13.47 -30.32 -8.62
N ASP A 38 -14.12 -29.35 -9.26
CA ASP A 38 -15.36 -28.64 -8.91
C ASP A 38 -15.55 -28.12 -7.47
N ARG A 39 -15.26 -26.83 -7.27
CA ARG A 39 -15.84 -26.04 -6.17
C ARG A 39 -16.16 -24.63 -6.64
N LYS A 40 -17.43 -24.40 -7.00
CA LYS A 40 -18.05 -23.07 -7.08
C LYS A 40 -17.78 -22.31 -5.78
N ALA A 41 -16.91 -21.32 -5.84
CA ALA A 41 -16.74 -20.32 -4.79
C ALA A 41 -16.74 -18.94 -5.47
N TYR A 42 -17.59 -18.07 -4.94
CA TYR A 42 -17.80 -16.69 -5.37
C TYR A 42 -16.48 -15.98 -5.60
N VAL A 43 -16.20 -15.64 -6.86
CA VAL A 43 -15.05 -14.83 -7.25
C VAL A 43 -15.42 -13.38 -7.00
N SER A 44 -14.98 -12.84 -5.87
CA SER A 44 -14.78 -11.41 -5.70
C SER A 44 -13.73 -10.95 -6.71
N ILE A 45 -14.20 -10.28 -7.76
CA ILE A 45 -13.40 -9.75 -8.86
C ILE A 45 -12.45 -8.69 -8.32
N TRP A 46 -11.19 -9.07 -8.16
CA TRP A 46 -10.03 -8.17 -8.20
C TRP A 46 -9.11 -8.70 -9.31
N PRO A 47 -8.79 -7.93 -10.36
CA PRO A 47 -7.81 -8.37 -11.34
C PRO A 47 -6.40 -8.18 -10.74
N GLY A 48 -5.93 -9.21 -10.05
CA GLY A 48 -4.52 -9.47 -9.89
C GLY A 48 -3.96 -9.98 -11.22
N VAL A 49 -2.88 -9.36 -11.68
CA VAL A 49 -2.09 -9.73 -12.85
C VAL A 49 -1.77 -11.24 -12.84
N SER A 50 -2.24 -11.97 -13.85
CA SER A 50 -1.78 -13.33 -14.13
C SER A 50 -0.43 -13.26 -14.83
N THR A 51 0.66 -13.42 -14.09
CA THR A 51 1.98 -13.66 -14.66
C THR A 51 2.04 -15.09 -15.18
N ALA A 52 2.05 -15.27 -16.50
CA ALA A 52 2.41 -16.51 -17.13
C ALA A 52 3.89 -16.83 -16.80
N VAL A 53 4.12 -18.00 -16.22
CA VAL A 53 5.47 -18.54 -16.00
C VAL A 53 6.03 -18.93 -17.36
N PHE A 54 6.93 -18.10 -17.89
CA PHE A 54 7.91 -18.53 -18.87
C PHE A 54 9.26 -18.69 -18.18
N GLY A 55 9.80 -19.90 -18.24
CA GLY A 55 11.15 -20.19 -17.81
C GLY A 55 12.18 -19.57 -18.75
N SER A 56 13.35 -19.30 -18.16
CA SER A 56 14.65 -18.98 -18.75
C SER A 56 15.01 -17.51 -19.00
N SER A 57 15.84 -17.01 -18.08
CA SER A 57 17.03 -16.16 -18.28
C SER A 57 17.01 -15.09 -19.37
N SER A 58 16.91 -13.81 -18.97
CA SER A 58 17.88 -12.73 -19.23
C SER A 58 17.26 -11.36 -18.91
N LEU A 59 18.08 -10.48 -18.32
CA LEU A 59 18.00 -9.01 -18.12
C LEU A 59 16.64 -8.30 -18.26
N PRO A 60 16.26 -7.39 -17.32
CA PRO A 60 15.05 -6.58 -17.49
C PRO A 60 15.24 -5.65 -18.70
N SER A 61 14.45 -5.87 -19.75
CA SER A 61 14.43 -4.99 -20.91
C SER A 61 13.87 -3.64 -20.51
N ALA A 62 14.65 -2.58 -20.69
CA ALA A 62 14.10 -1.26 -20.87
C ALA A 62 13.18 -1.30 -22.09
N SER A 63 11.87 -1.29 -21.86
CA SER A 63 10.90 -1.21 -22.96
C SER A 63 10.77 0.25 -23.37
N CYS A 64 11.69 0.69 -24.22
CA CYS A 64 11.50 1.86 -25.05
C CYS A 64 11.63 1.41 -26.51
N ASN A 65 10.66 0.60 -26.95
CA ASN A 65 10.44 0.37 -28.36
C ASN A 65 9.45 1.46 -28.83
N TYR A 66 9.97 2.53 -29.44
CA TYR A 66 9.20 3.26 -30.45
C TYR A 66 9.12 2.35 -31.68
N SER A 67 8.31 1.30 -31.59
CA SER A 67 7.83 0.61 -32.79
C SER A 67 6.95 1.61 -33.54
N GLU A 68 7.20 1.78 -34.84
CA GLU A 68 6.25 2.41 -35.75
C GLU A 68 4.85 1.90 -35.39
N VAL A 69 3.97 2.83 -35.07
CA VAL A 69 2.57 2.52 -34.77
C VAL A 69 1.99 2.09 -36.11
N GLU A 70 1.92 0.78 -36.35
CA GLU A 70 0.95 0.24 -37.28
C GLU A 70 -0.41 0.79 -36.81
N GLU A 71 -1.10 1.52 -37.68
CA GLU A 71 -2.43 2.07 -37.40
C GLU A 71 -3.41 0.89 -37.24
N ASP A 72 -3.47 0.38 -36.01
CA ASP A 72 -4.45 -0.60 -35.57
C ASP A 72 -5.73 0.15 -35.21
N ASP A 73 -6.67 0.21 -36.17
CA ASP A 73 -7.98 0.84 -36.02
C ASP A 73 -8.79 0.28 -34.82
N ASP A 74 -8.39 -0.88 -34.26
CA ASP A 74 -9.01 -1.52 -33.10
C ASP A 74 -8.34 -1.15 -31.75
N ARG A 75 -7.42 -0.18 -31.73
CA ARG A 75 -6.74 0.23 -30.48
C ARG A 75 -7.71 0.83 -29.45
N ILE A 76 -7.92 0.11 -28.35
CA ILE A 76 -8.75 0.57 -27.23
C ILE A 76 -8.03 1.67 -26.43
N ILE A 77 -8.60 2.87 -26.41
CA ILE A 77 -8.15 3.98 -25.54
C ILE A 77 -8.90 3.89 -24.20
N ASN A 78 -8.20 3.46 -23.14
CA ASN A 78 -8.77 3.34 -21.81
C ASN A 78 -8.53 4.60 -20.97
N LEU A 79 -9.59 5.40 -20.75
CA LEU A 79 -9.59 6.59 -19.89
C LEU A 79 -10.45 6.40 -18.63
N LYS A 80 -10.78 5.16 -18.28
CA LYS A 80 -11.68 4.85 -17.17
C LYS A 80 -11.04 5.10 -15.80
N PHE A 81 -9.73 4.89 -15.70
CA PHE A 81 -8.97 5.05 -14.46
C PHE A 81 -8.11 6.30 -14.56
N GLY A 82 -8.02 7.06 -13.46
CA GLY A 82 -7.09 8.18 -13.34
C GLY A 82 -5.66 7.71 -13.05
N ASP A 83 -5.16 6.74 -13.83
CA ASP A 83 -3.80 6.24 -13.71
C ASP A 83 -2.80 7.30 -14.21
N PRO A 84 -1.93 7.87 -13.36
CA PRO A 84 -1.19 9.08 -13.67
C PRO A 84 0.11 8.82 -14.46
N THR A 85 0.08 7.92 -15.45
CA THR A 85 1.24 7.57 -16.29
C THR A 85 1.78 8.74 -17.11
N VAL A 86 1.01 9.83 -17.24
CA VAL A 86 1.43 11.08 -17.87
C VAL A 86 2.73 11.66 -17.29
N TYR A 87 3.05 11.38 -16.02
CA TYR A 87 4.27 11.90 -15.37
C TYR A 87 5.50 10.99 -15.56
N GLU A 88 5.37 9.84 -16.22
CA GLU A 88 6.47 8.87 -16.35
C GLU A 88 7.70 9.50 -17.01
N ARG A 89 7.51 10.22 -18.12
CA ARG A 89 8.59 10.88 -18.85
C ARG A 89 9.35 11.90 -17.99
N TYR A 90 8.64 12.67 -17.17
CA TYR A 90 9.26 13.63 -16.26
C TYR A 90 10.23 12.93 -15.31
N TRP A 91 9.80 11.81 -14.70
CA TRP A 91 10.65 11.07 -13.78
C TRP A 91 11.83 10.36 -14.47
N GLN A 92 11.66 9.93 -15.72
CA GLN A 92 12.78 9.41 -16.52
C GLN A 92 13.84 10.49 -16.79
N GLU A 93 13.42 11.72 -17.10
CA GLU A 93 14.30 12.85 -17.36
C GLU A 93 15.05 13.34 -16.09
N MET A 94 14.52 13.10 -14.89
CA MET A 94 15.21 13.39 -13.63
C MET A 94 16.44 12.51 -13.38
N GLY A 95 16.52 11.33 -14.01
CA GLY A 95 17.70 10.46 -14.01
C GLY A 95 18.21 10.09 -12.61
N GLU A 96 19.52 10.28 -12.39
CA GLU A 96 20.19 9.91 -11.13
C GLU A 96 19.69 10.70 -9.91
N ALA A 97 19.13 11.91 -10.11
CA ALA A 97 18.66 12.76 -9.01
C ALA A 97 17.54 12.12 -8.18
N THR A 98 16.79 11.18 -8.78
CA THR A 98 15.68 10.46 -8.15
C THR A 98 15.99 8.99 -7.91
N THR A 99 17.24 8.57 -8.13
CA THR A 99 17.68 7.19 -7.86
C THR A 99 17.89 6.99 -6.37
N MET A 100 17.30 5.93 -5.81
CA MET A 100 17.44 5.58 -4.39
C MET A 100 18.10 4.21 -4.21
N MET A 101 19.05 4.11 -3.28
CA MET A 101 19.63 2.83 -2.84
C MET A 101 19.07 2.48 -1.47
N ILE A 102 18.49 1.29 -1.34
CA ILE A 102 17.98 0.75 -0.07
C ILE A 102 18.88 -0.42 0.33
N PRO A 103 19.77 -0.27 1.33
CA PRO A 103 20.57 -1.38 1.86
C PRO A 103 19.69 -2.48 2.44
N GLY A 104 20.15 -3.73 2.37
CA GLY A 104 19.35 -4.90 2.79
C GLY A 104 18.98 -4.95 4.28
N TRP A 105 19.61 -4.11 5.11
CA TRP A 105 19.30 -3.98 6.54
C TRP A 105 18.46 -2.74 6.88
N GLN A 106 18.20 -1.86 5.89
CA GLN A 106 17.41 -0.66 6.11
C GLN A 106 15.95 -1.06 6.43
N SER A 107 15.35 -0.37 7.39
CA SER A 107 13.93 -0.51 7.76
C SER A 107 13.50 -1.93 8.18
N LEU A 108 14.39 -2.71 8.83
CA LEU A 108 14.03 -3.99 9.45
C LEU A 108 13.25 -3.85 10.77
N SER A 109 13.35 -2.69 11.42
CA SER A 109 12.57 -2.37 12.62
C SER A 109 11.13 -2.05 12.24
N TYR A 110 10.17 -2.38 13.11
CA TYR A 110 8.80 -1.89 12.99
C TYR A 110 8.70 -0.38 13.25
N PHE A 111 9.57 0.16 14.11
CA PHE A 111 9.55 1.57 14.50
C PHE A 111 10.47 2.39 13.61
N SER A 112 9.96 3.52 13.11
CA SER A 112 10.68 4.46 12.26
C SER A 112 11.57 5.40 13.06
N ASP A 113 11.20 5.73 14.30
CA ASP A 113 12.03 6.48 15.22
C ASP A 113 11.82 6.07 16.68
N ASN A 114 12.71 6.58 17.54
CA ASN A 114 12.62 6.42 19.00
C ASN A 114 12.04 7.67 19.67
N ASN A 115 11.48 8.61 18.91
CA ASN A 115 11.06 9.93 19.41
C ASN A 115 9.62 9.95 19.91
N ASN A 116 8.98 8.78 20.00
CA ASN A 116 7.63 8.61 20.51
C ASN A 116 6.61 9.49 19.75
N ASN A 117 6.83 9.63 18.44
CA ASN A 117 5.90 10.29 17.53
C ASN A 117 4.52 9.61 17.57
N LEU A 118 3.46 10.40 17.42
CA LEU A 118 2.08 9.88 17.38
C LEU A 118 1.95 8.79 16.30
N CYS A 119 2.49 9.08 15.12
CA CYS A 119 2.63 8.12 14.03
C CYS A 119 4.02 7.47 14.10
N TRP A 120 4.20 6.49 14.98
CA TRP A 120 5.50 5.83 15.25
C TRP A 120 6.12 5.07 14.05
N PHE A 121 5.34 4.87 13.00
CA PHE A 121 5.75 4.25 11.73
C PHE A 121 5.92 5.28 10.60
N LEU A 122 5.99 6.57 10.92
CA LEU A 122 6.35 7.64 9.98
C LEU A 122 7.87 7.81 9.96
N GLU A 123 8.47 7.61 8.79
CA GLU A 123 9.89 7.90 8.57
C GLU A 123 10.19 9.40 8.79
N PRO A 124 11.18 9.76 9.63
CA PRO A 124 11.47 11.17 9.96
C PRO A 124 11.83 12.04 8.75
N GLU A 125 12.51 11.48 7.76
CA GLU A 125 12.88 12.17 6.52
C GLU A 125 11.64 12.50 5.69
N LEU A 126 10.66 11.60 5.65
CA LEU A 126 9.40 11.84 4.93
C LEU A 126 8.58 12.94 5.60
N ASP A 127 8.50 12.96 6.93
CA ASP A 127 7.82 14.03 7.68
C ASP A 127 8.39 15.42 7.33
N LYS A 128 9.73 15.55 7.36
CA LYS A 128 10.43 16.80 7.00
C LYS A 128 10.10 17.23 5.57
N GLU A 129 10.12 16.31 4.62
CA GLU A 129 9.87 16.61 3.21
C GLU A 129 8.41 16.96 2.93
N ILE A 130 7.44 16.32 3.60
CA ILE A 130 6.02 16.69 3.52
C ILE A 130 5.83 18.15 3.98
N VAL A 131 6.39 18.50 5.16
CA VAL A 131 6.31 19.86 5.69
C VAL A 131 6.99 20.87 4.76
N ARG A 132 8.18 20.54 4.24
CA ARG A 132 8.92 21.39 3.29
C ARG A 132 8.14 21.61 2.00
N MET A 133 7.57 20.55 1.42
CA MET A 133 6.79 20.61 0.19
C MET A 133 5.59 21.54 0.35
N HIS A 134 4.78 21.36 1.39
CA HIS A 134 3.62 22.22 1.64
C HIS A 134 4.00 23.67 1.88
N LYS A 135 5.13 23.93 2.55
CA LYS A 135 5.66 25.28 2.75
C LYS A 135 6.09 25.95 1.45
N VAL A 136 6.77 25.21 0.56
CA VAL A 136 7.26 25.74 -0.73
C VAL A 136 6.11 25.99 -1.70
N VAL A 137 5.15 25.05 -1.78
CA VAL A 137 3.99 25.17 -2.69
C VAL A 137 2.94 26.13 -2.14
N GLY A 138 2.83 26.25 -0.81
CA GLY A 138 1.85 27.12 -0.15
C GLY A 138 0.41 26.61 -0.22
N ASN A 139 0.20 25.31 -0.44
CA ASN A 139 -1.13 24.71 -0.62
C ASN A 139 -1.77 24.20 0.68
N ALA A 140 -1.02 24.08 1.77
CA ALA A 140 -1.54 23.64 3.07
C ALA A 140 -0.76 24.24 4.24
N VAL A 141 -1.44 24.50 5.36
CA VAL A 141 -0.81 24.90 6.62
C VAL A 141 -0.44 23.63 7.40
N THR A 142 0.83 23.43 7.72
CA THR A 142 1.32 22.26 8.48
C THR A 142 1.68 22.59 9.94
N GLN A 143 1.74 23.87 10.31
CA GLN A 143 2.02 24.29 11.68
C GLN A 143 0.93 23.79 12.65
N ASP A 144 1.37 23.28 13.81
CA ASP A 144 0.53 22.75 14.88
C ASP A 144 -0.41 21.60 14.44
N ARG A 145 0.03 20.80 13.46
CA ARG A 145 -0.69 19.61 12.98
C ARG A 145 0.15 18.34 13.14
N PHE A 146 -0.52 17.23 13.44
CA PHE A 146 0.09 15.91 13.37
C PHE A 146 0.06 15.40 11.93
N ILE A 147 1.15 14.80 11.49
CA ILE A 147 1.23 14.08 10.21
C ILE A 147 0.99 12.59 10.49
N VAL A 148 0.06 12.00 9.75
CA VAL A 148 -0.25 10.56 9.76
C VAL A 148 -0.13 10.05 8.34
N VAL A 149 0.60 8.96 8.15
CA VAL A 149 0.75 8.32 6.84
C VAL A 149 -0.09 7.06 6.73
N GLY A 150 -0.45 6.71 5.51
CA GLY A 150 -1.21 5.51 5.18
C GLY A 150 -0.92 5.05 3.76
N THR A 151 -1.26 3.81 3.47
CA THR A 151 -1.15 3.19 2.14
C THR A 151 -2.22 3.76 1.22
N GLY A 152 -1.94 4.96 0.71
CA GLY A 152 -2.87 5.74 -0.11
C GLY A 152 -3.90 6.51 0.72
N SER A 153 -4.47 7.55 0.12
CA SER A 153 -5.51 8.39 0.74
C SER A 153 -6.78 7.61 1.04
N THR A 154 -7.05 6.49 0.36
CA THR A 154 -8.16 5.58 0.65
C THR A 154 -8.11 5.05 2.09
N GLN A 155 -6.93 4.62 2.56
CA GLN A 155 -6.78 4.15 3.95
C GLN A 155 -6.98 5.30 4.94
N LEU A 156 -6.40 6.48 4.66
CA LEU A 156 -6.52 7.65 5.52
C LEU A 156 -7.96 8.16 5.63
N TYR A 157 -8.72 8.11 4.53
CA TYR A 157 -10.14 8.45 4.52
C TYR A 157 -10.93 7.55 5.48
N GLN A 158 -10.74 6.23 5.39
CA GLN A 158 -11.39 5.26 6.28
C GLN A 158 -10.97 5.43 7.74
N ALA A 159 -9.67 5.66 7.99
CA ALA A 159 -9.15 5.91 9.33
C ALA A 159 -9.75 7.19 9.93
N ALA A 160 -9.90 8.26 9.13
CA ALA A 160 -10.53 9.49 9.57
C ALA A 160 -12.01 9.30 9.89
N LEU A 161 -12.77 8.58 9.06
CA LEU A 161 -14.16 8.25 9.34
C LEU A 161 -14.31 7.46 10.64
N TYR A 162 -13.45 6.47 10.85
CA TYR A 162 -13.43 5.68 12.08
C TYR A 162 -13.12 6.55 13.30
N ALA A 163 -12.09 7.40 13.23
CA ALA A 163 -11.67 8.27 14.32
C ALA A 163 -12.70 9.37 14.66
N LEU A 164 -13.49 9.81 13.69
CA LEU A 164 -14.56 10.80 13.87
C LEU A 164 -15.89 10.18 14.31
N SER A 165 -16.03 8.86 14.22
CA SER A 165 -17.24 8.16 14.65
C SER A 165 -17.36 8.18 16.17
N PRO A 166 -18.51 8.55 16.75
CA PRO A 166 -18.72 8.53 18.18
C PRO A 166 -18.70 7.08 18.69
N HIS A 167 -17.95 6.85 19.76
CA HIS A 167 -17.85 5.53 20.38
C HIS A 167 -19.07 5.15 21.22
N ASP A 168 -19.77 6.14 21.77
CA ASP A 168 -20.83 5.95 22.78
C ASP A 168 -22.26 6.10 22.22
N ASP A 169 -22.38 6.32 20.90
CA ASP A 169 -23.68 6.45 20.26
C ASP A 169 -24.22 5.10 19.77
N SER A 170 -25.54 4.94 19.78
CA SER A 170 -26.20 3.66 19.51
C SER A 170 -26.42 3.36 18.02
N GLY A 171 -26.03 4.27 17.12
CA GLY A 171 -26.28 4.19 15.69
C GLY A 171 -25.08 4.61 14.81
N PRO A 172 -25.15 4.31 13.49
CA PRO A 172 -24.11 4.68 12.55
C PRO A 172 -24.04 6.19 12.34
N ILE A 173 -22.86 6.71 12.00
CA ILE A 173 -22.71 8.10 11.57
C ILE A 173 -23.24 8.31 10.15
N ASN A 174 -23.78 9.51 9.91
CA ASN A 174 -24.12 9.94 8.56
C ASN A 174 -22.87 10.48 7.86
N VAL A 175 -22.42 9.78 6.82
CA VAL A 175 -21.34 10.23 5.96
C VAL A 175 -21.92 10.66 4.61
N VAL A 176 -21.68 11.92 4.24
CA VAL A 176 -22.25 12.54 3.04
C VAL A 176 -21.19 13.31 2.25
N SER A 177 -21.41 13.48 0.96
CA SER A 177 -20.56 14.29 0.07
C SER A 177 -21.44 15.06 -0.91
N ALA A 178 -21.08 16.32 -1.20
CA ALA A 178 -21.81 17.14 -2.17
C ALA A 178 -21.65 16.56 -3.59
N ALA A 179 -22.74 16.49 -4.35
CA ALA A 179 -22.72 15.99 -5.73
C ALA A 179 -22.21 17.06 -6.72
N PRO A 180 -21.44 16.69 -7.77
CA PRO A 180 -20.89 15.35 -8.02
C PRO A 180 -19.72 15.02 -7.07
N TYR A 181 -19.66 13.78 -6.59
CA TYR A 181 -18.65 13.30 -5.65
C TYR A 181 -17.81 12.18 -6.24
N PHE A 182 -16.70 11.86 -5.56
CA PHE A 182 -15.84 10.75 -5.94
C PHE A 182 -16.58 9.41 -5.80
N SER A 183 -16.72 8.68 -6.90
CA SER A 183 -17.57 7.48 -7.00
C SER A 183 -17.18 6.35 -6.05
N SER A 184 -15.95 6.34 -5.54
CA SER A 184 -15.52 5.32 -4.59
C SER A 184 -16.01 5.58 -3.17
N TYR A 185 -16.37 6.82 -2.78
CA TYR A 185 -16.78 7.11 -1.41
C TYR A 185 -17.92 6.20 -0.90
N PRO A 186 -19.03 5.99 -1.64
CA PRO A 186 -20.08 5.07 -1.20
C PRO A 186 -19.65 3.59 -1.09
N LEU A 187 -18.53 3.20 -1.70
CA LEU A 187 -18.00 1.83 -1.66
C LEU A 187 -17.03 1.58 -0.49
N VAL A 188 -16.43 2.66 0.04
CA VAL A 188 -15.38 2.59 1.07
C VAL A 188 -15.78 3.26 2.40
N THR A 189 -17.03 3.71 2.50
CA THR A 189 -17.67 4.29 3.68
C THR A 189 -18.63 3.26 4.26
#